data_AF-A0A401GUT0-F1
#
_entry.id   AF-A0A401GUT0-F1
#
_cell.length_a   1.000
_cell.length_b   1.000
_cell.length_c   1.000
_cell.angle_alpha   90.00
_cell.angle_beta   90.00
_cell.angle_gamma   90.00
#
_symmetry.space_group_name_H-M   'P 1'
#
loop_
_entity.id
_entity.type
_entity.pdbx_description
1 polymer ?
#
loop_
_entity_poly.entity_id
_entity_poly.type
_entity_poly.pdbx_seq_one_letter_code
_entity_poly.pdbx_strand_id
1 'polypeptide(L)'
;MNNVFVLVQPVYLKRAFPSNIAERLDHVSIATAHDIINLATADPTALHFVTIGASDYLQLKTSTHLTLFSVVGSVTHSDLISPSGHSRQLCVAPSALTWPRAAAVLGAILNRQTLVFPSFHAGLSFSTRLTTGTSNTPTKIRGMAPATPVNAQRGPPPVLPADRDVPTFDGCKPFKFSMRSISMLPKIHDDLSTESAVLLLFTLGKYIKSHPELDDENADTTISLNIQSIVLLANPGSMPRGFLEDEPMPLLGVFRPNSEPDQRHSDDSDDDDASLV
;
A
#
# COMPACT_ATOMS: atom_id res chain seq x y z
N MET A 1 -1.96 10.31 -20.27
CA MET A 1 -1.87 10.53 -18.80
C MET A 1 -0.43 10.22 -18.42
N ASN A 2 0.29 11.20 -17.86
CA ASN A 2 1.67 11.03 -17.45
C ASN A 2 1.70 10.09 -16.24
N ASN A 3 2.25 8.89 -16.40
CA ASN A 3 2.39 7.92 -15.32
C ASN A 3 3.54 8.37 -14.42
N VAL A 4 3.20 9.07 -13.35
CA VAL A 4 4.15 9.44 -12.30
C VAL A 4 4.48 8.18 -11.52
N PHE A 5 5.75 7.77 -11.53
CA PHE A 5 6.27 6.81 -10.56
C PHE A 5 6.25 7.49 -9.19
N VAL A 6 5.17 7.29 -8.44
CA VAL A 6 5.12 7.76 -7.06
C VAL A 6 5.86 6.72 -6.23
N LEU A 7 7.12 7.01 -5.94
CA LEU A 7 7.78 6.42 -4.78
C LEU A 7 7.00 6.95 -3.58
N VAL A 8 6.11 6.13 -3.00
CA VAL A 8 5.31 6.58 -1.86
C VAL A 8 6.27 6.91 -0.73
N GLN A 9 6.41 8.20 -0.44
CA GLN A 9 7.29 8.67 0.60
C GLN A 9 6.64 8.33 1.95
N PRO A 10 7.30 7.51 2.78
CA PRO A 10 6.79 7.24 4.10
C PRO A 10 6.87 8.50 4.97
N VAL A 11 5.98 8.61 5.94
CA VAL A 11 5.89 9.77 6.83
C VAL A 11 6.56 9.49 8.17
N TYR A 12 7.35 10.45 8.67
CA TYR A 12 7.86 10.42 10.05
C TYR A 12 6.80 10.97 11.00
N LEU A 13 6.00 10.09 11.62
CA LEU A 13 4.91 10.49 12.52
C LEU A 13 5.39 11.39 13.68
N LYS A 14 6.63 11.21 14.16
CA LYS A 14 7.28 12.09 15.16
C LYS A 14 7.43 13.55 14.72
N ARG A 15 7.50 13.82 13.42
CA ARG A 15 7.57 15.17 12.86
C ARG A 15 6.19 15.77 12.63
N ALA A 16 5.19 14.90 12.38
CA ALA A 16 3.83 15.33 12.05
C ALA A 16 2.93 15.56 13.29
N PHE A 17 3.25 14.95 14.44
CA PHE A 17 2.41 15.01 15.64
C PHE A 17 3.19 15.43 16.89
N PRO A 18 2.53 16.06 17.88
CA PRO A 18 3.10 16.33 19.20
C PRO A 18 3.70 15.06 19.83
N SER A 19 4.76 15.21 20.63
CA SER A 19 5.56 14.09 21.16
C SER A 19 4.74 13.02 21.87
N ASN A 20 3.82 13.40 22.75
CA ASN A 20 2.95 12.48 23.47
C ASN A 20 2.02 11.67 22.54
N ILE A 21 1.58 12.26 21.43
CA ILE A 21 0.79 11.57 20.41
C ILE A 21 1.71 10.67 19.58
N ALA A 22 2.85 11.19 19.13
CA ALA A 22 3.80 10.46 18.31
C ALA A 22 4.34 9.19 18.99
N GLU A 23 4.67 9.24 20.28
CA GLU A 23 5.09 8.06 21.06
C GLU A 23 4.00 6.98 21.06
N ARG A 24 2.75 7.36 21.26
CA ARG A 24 1.61 6.43 21.17
C ARG A 24 1.47 5.85 19.77
N LEU A 25 1.61 6.67 18.72
CA LEU A 25 1.54 6.21 17.33
C LEU A 25 2.63 5.19 17.01
N ASP A 26 3.86 5.40 17.50
CA ASP A 26 4.95 4.43 17.36
C ASP A 26 4.62 3.10 18.05
N HIS A 27 4.08 3.15 19.27
CA HIS A 27 3.65 1.94 19.99
C HIS A 27 2.57 1.16 19.23
N VAL A 28 1.57 1.85 18.67
CA VAL A 28 0.54 1.20 17.84
C VAL A 28 1.15 0.68 16.53
N SER A 29 2.11 1.39 15.94
CA SER A 29 2.76 1.03 14.67
C SER A 29 3.49 -0.31 14.73
N ILE A 30 3.97 -0.74 15.91
CA ILE A 30 4.67 -2.01 16.12
C ILE A 30 3.82 -3.05 16.87
N ALA A 31 2.57 -2.72 17.22
CA ALA A 31 1.69 -3.63 17.94
C ALA A 31 1.30 -4.82 17.06
N THR A 32 1.16 -6.00 17.68
CA THR A 32 0.63 -7.21 17.04
C THR A 32 -0.37 -7.87 17.97
N ALA A 33 -1.36 -8.57 17.41
CA ALA A 33 -2.32 -9.37 18.15
C ALA A 33 -2.45 -10.77 17.54
N HIS A 34 -3.20 -11.66 18.19
CA HIS A 34 -3.45 -13.00 17.63
C HIS A 34 -4.28 -12.94 16.34
N ASP A 35 -5.14 -11.92 16.24
CA ASP A 35 -6.16 -11.72 15.20
C ASP A 35 -5.77 -10.63 14.20
N ILE A 36 -4.66 -9.92 14.44
CA ILE A 36 -4.15 -8.83 13.60
C ILE A 36 -2.62 -8.96 13.52
N ILE A 37 -2.11 -9.19 12.31
CA ILE A 37 -0.67 -9.29 12.07
C ILE A 37 -0.12 -7.92 11.69
N ASN A 38 0.96 -7.52 12.34
CA ASN A 38 1.74 -6.37 11.88
C ASN A 38 2.62 -6.79 10.70
N LEU A 39 2.41 -6.17 9.54
CA LEU A 39 3.12 -6.57 8.32
C LEU A 39 4.64 -6.36 8.44
N ALA A 40 5.09 -5.38 9.21
CA ALA A 40 6.51 -5.12 9.42
C ALA A 40 7.19 -6.16 10.30
N THR A 41 6.45 -6.88 11.15
CA THR A 41 7.01 -7.90 12.06
C THR A 41 6.64 -9.32 11.66
N ALA A 42 5.91 -9.50 10.56
CA ALA A 42 5.50 -10.81 10.09
C ALA A 42 6.69 -11.65 9.62
N ASP A 43 6.65 -12.95 9.87
CA ASP A 43 7.58 -13.92 9.29
C ASP A 43 7.16 -14.24 7.85
N PRO A 44 7.97 -13.88 6.83
CA PRO A 44 7.67 -14.18 5.43
C PRO A 44 7.43 -15.68 5.18
N THR A 45 8.12 -16.55 5.90
CA THR A 45 8.06 -18.01 5.69
C THR A 45 6.77 -18.63 6.23
N ALA A 46 6.07 -17.94 7.13
CA ALA A 46 4.80 -18.35 7.69
C ALA A 46 3.60 -17.96 6.81
N LEU A 47 3.83 -17.16 5.77
CA LEU A 47 2.79 -16.62 4.87
C LEU A 47 2.86 -17.27 3.49
N HIS A 48 1.73 -17.32 2.80
CA HIS A 48 1.62 -17.78 1.41
C HIS A 48 0.38 -17.18 0.75
N PHE A 49 0.39 -17.11 -0.58
CA PHE A 49 -0.79 -16.72 -1.35
C PHE A 49 -1.71 -17.92 -1.58
N VAL A 50 -3.00 -17.73 -1.36
CA VAL A 50 -4.07 -18.68 -1.69
C VAL A 50 -4.98 -18.06 -2.75
N THR A 51 -5.41 -18.87 -3.71
CA THR A 51 -6.32 -18.42 -4.77
C THR A 51 -7.76 -18.50 -4.28
N ILE A 52 -8.49 -17.37 -4.30
CA ILE A 52 -9.91 -17.28 -3.98
C ILE A 52 -10.63 -16.60 -5.14
N GLY A 53 -11.38 -17.39 -5.93
CA GLY A 53 -11.99 -16.91 -7.16
C GLY A 53 -10.93 -16.58 -8.21
N ALA A 54 -10.88 -15.32 -8.66
CA ALA A 54 -9.97 -14.85 -9.71
C ALA A 54 -8.76 -14.06 -9.16
N SER A 55 -8.52 -14.09 -7.85
CA SER A 55 -7.44 -13.33 -7.22
C SER A 55 -6.75 -14.14 -6.13
N ASP A 56 -5.48 -13.83 -5.93
CA ASP A 56 -4.67 -14.43 -4.88
C ASP A 56 -4.66 -13.52 -3.65
N TYR A 57 -4.76 -14.12 -2.47
CA TYR A 57 -4.78 -13.43 -1.19
C TYR A 57 -3.73 -13.99 -0.25
N LEU A 58 -3.09 -13.11 0.51
CA LEU A 58 -2.05 -13.47 1.46
C LEU A 58 -2.68 -14.04 2.73
N GLN A 59 -2.19 -15.21 3.16
CA GLN A 59 -2.72 -15.95 4.28
C GLN A 59 -1.60 -16.65 5.07
N LEU A 60 -1.78 -16.72 6.39
CA LEU A 60 -0.96 -17.53 7.29
C LEU A 60 -1.14 -19.01 6.98
N LYS A 61 -0.04 -19.75 6.83
CA LYS A 61 -0.06 -21.20 6.51
C LYS A 61 -0.85 -22.04 7.52
N THR A 62 -0.96 -21.59 8.76
CA THR A 62 -1.67 -22.28 9.85
C THR A 62 -3.14 -21.87 9.97
N SER A 63 -3.60 -20.89 9.20
CA SER A 63 -4.98 -20.40 9.23
C SER A 63 -5.76 -20.96 8.04
N THR A 64 -7.07 -21.15 8.20
CA THR A 64 -8.03 -21.36 7.09
C THR A 64 -8.77 -20.08 6.71
N HIS A 65 -8.57 -19.01 7.49
CA HIS A 65 -9.12 -17.69 7.25
C HIS A 65 -8.04 -16.74 6.71
N LEU A 66 -8.48 -15.76 5.93
CA LEU A 66 -7.61 -14.69 5.46
C LEU A 66 -7.00 -13.93 6.64
N THR A 67 -5.75 -13.56 6.45
CA THR A 67 -4.98 -12.85 7.45
C THR A 67 -5.29 -11.37 7.38
N LEU A 68 -5.62 -10.80 8.54
CA LEU A 68 -5.80 -9.36 8.68
C LEU A 68 -4.46 -8.73 9.03
N PHE A 69 -4.01 -7.82 8.19
CA PHE A 69 -2.78 -7.08 8.36
C PHE A 69 -3.07 -5.68 8.89
N SER A 70 -2.06 -5.10 9.54
CA SER A 70 -2.10 -3.72 10.02
C SER A 70 -0.93 -2.89 9.53
N VAL A 71 -1.20 -1.62 9.26
CA VAL A 71 -0.19 -0.58 9.07
C VAL A 71 -0.71 0.73 9.66
N VAL A 72 0.21 1.59 10.12
CA VAL A 72 -0.10 2.94 10.59
C VAL A 72 0.46 3.94 9.59
N GLY A 73 -0.24 5.05 9.38
CA GLY A 73 0.23 6.13 8.53
C GLY A 73 -0.61 7.40 8.64
N SER A 74 -0.32 8.35 7.78
CA SER A 74 -1.03 9.62 7.65
C SER A 74 -1.93 9.63 6.42
N VAL A 75 -3.18 10.08 6.58
CA VAL A 75 -4.13 10.24 5.47
C VAL A 75 -3.59 11.29 4.49
N THR A 76 -3.58 10.95 3.21
CA THR A 76 -3.22 11.86 2.10
C THR A 76 -4.44 12.22 1.25
N HIS A 77 -5.41 11.31 1.19
CA HIS A 77 -6.70 11.51 0.56
C HIS A 77 -7.71 10.53 1.13
N SER A 78 -8.98 10.93 1.19
CA SER A 78 -10.08 10.11 1.69
C SER A 78 -11.30 10.27 0.78
N ASP A 79 -11.88 9.15 0.41
CA ASP A 79 -13.17 9.02 -0.28
C ASP A 79 -13.91 7.81 0.31
N LEU A 80 -14.15 7.86 1.61
CA LEU A 80 -14.83 6.78 2.34
C LEU A 80 -16.35 6.93 2.24
N ILE A 81 -16.83 8.15 1.99
CA ILE A 81 -18.24 8.51 1.91
C ILE A 81 -18.52 9.08 0.52
N SER A 82 -18.60 8.20 -0.46
CA SER A 82 -18.98 8.59 -1.82
C SER A 82 -20.50 8.43 -2.02
N PRO A 83 -21.21 9.48 -2.49
CA PRO A 83 -22.63 9.37 -2.85
C PRO A 83 -22.87 8.56 -4.14
N SER A 84 -21.82 8.22 -4.89
CA SER A 84 -21.93 7.68 -6.25
C SER A 84 -21.88 6.14 -6.34
N GLY A 85 -21.86 5.42 -5.22
CA GLY A 85 -21.84 3.94 -5.21
C GLY A 85 -20.58 3.32 -5.82
N HIS A 86 -19.50 4.10 -5.94
CA HIS A 86 -18.18 3.61 -6.35
C HIS A 86 -17.42 3.02 -5.16
N SER A 87 -16.33 2.29 -5.45
CA SER A 87 -15.44 1.73 -4.44
C SER A 87 -14.97 2.82 -3.47
N ARG A 88 -14.98 2.52 -2.17
CA ARG A 88 -14.43 3.40 -1.14
C ARG A 88 -12.91 3.32 -1.17
N GLN A 89 -12.24 4.45 -0.94
CA GLN A 89 -10.79 4.52 -0.97
C GLN A 89 -10.24 5.40 0.15
N LEU A 90 -9.11 4.98 0.72
CA LEU A 90 -8.28 5.79 1.59
C LEU A 90 -6.84 5.72 1.08
N CYS A 91 -6.22 6.88 0.86
CA CYS A 91 -4.82 6.97 0.49
C CYS A 91 -4.00 7.36 1.71
N VAL A 92 -2.95 6.59 2.01
CA VAL A 92 -2.14 6.79 3.21
C VAL A 92 -0.66 6.81 2.86
N ALA A 93 0.05 7.82 3.40
CA ALA A 93 1.50 7.80 3.52
C ALA A 93 1.85 6.93 4.74
N PRO A 94 2.43 5.74 4.56
CA PRO A 94 2.66 4.81 5.66
C PRO A 94 3.80 5.31 6.56
N SER A 95 3.84 4.86 7.81
CA SER A 95 4.87 5.25 8.77
C SER A 95 6.27 4.84 8.31
N ALA A 96 7.23 5.78 8.34
CA ALA A 96 8.64 5.52 8.06
C ALA A 96 9.28 4.54 9.05
N LEU A 97 8.67 4.37 10.24
CA LEU A 97 9.14 3.41 11.24
C LEU A 97 8.98 1.96 10.76
N THR A 98 7.89 1.65 10.04
CA THR A 98 7.50 0.26 9.77
C THR A 98 7.38 -0.08 8.30
N TRP A 99 7.10 0.90 7.43
CA TRP A 99 6.88 0.66 6.01
C TRP A 99 8.07 0.01 5.28
N PRO A 100 9.33 0.45 5.45
CA PRO A 100 10.46 -0.19 4.76
C PRO A 100 10.56 -1.69 5.06
N ARG A 101 10.28 -2.07 6.31
CA ARG A 101 10.30 -3.47 6.74
C ARG A 101 9.08 -4.24 6.23
N ALA A 102 7.90 -3.63 6.23
CA ALA A 102 6.70 -4.22 5.63
C ALA A 102 6.90 -4.50 4.12
N ALA A 103 7.49 -3.56 3.39
CA ALA A 103 7.84 -3.74 1.98
C ALA A 103 8.87 -4.88 1.80
N ALA A 104 9.92 -4.95 2.64
CA ALA A 104 10.89 -6.04 2.58
C ALA A 104 10.26 -7.42 2.86
N VAL A 105 9.33 -7.52 3.81
CA VAL A 105 8.57 -8.75 4.08
C VAL A 105 7.77 -9.17 2.84
N LEU A 106 7.07 -8.24 2.19
CA LEU A 106 6.32 -8.52 0.96
C LEU A 106 7.24 -8.93 -0.19
N GLY A 107 8.40 -8.28 -0.34
CA GLY A 107 9.41 -8.65 -1.32
C GLY A 107 9.93 -10.07 -1.11
N ALA A 108 10.18 -10.46 0.13
CA ALA A 108 10.58 -11.81 0.49
C ALA A 108 9.49 -12.86 0.18
N ILE A 109 8.22 -12.56 0.47
CA ILE A 109 7.08 -13.45 0.19
C ILE A 109 6.90 -13.66 -1.32
N LEU A 110 7.01 -12.58 -2.10
CA LEU A 110 6.81 -12.60 -3.55
C LEU A 110 8.08 -13.01 -4.31
N ASN A 111 9.22 -13.12 -3.63
CA ASN A 111 10.54 -13.25 -4.24
C ASN A 111 10.80 -12.17 -5.30
N ARG A 112 10.53 -10.91 -4.94
CA ARG A 112 10.67 -9.72 -5.81
C ARG A 112 11.43 -8.61 -5.09
N GLN A 113 12.24 -7.86 -5.85
CA GLN A 113 12.91 -6.64 -5.37
C GLN A 113 12.05 -5.40 -5.61
N THR A 114 11.28 -5.40 -6.71
CA THR A 114 10.34 -4.33 -7.07
C THR A 114 8.93 -4.75 -6.67
N LEU A 115 8.23 -3.89 -5.94
CA LEU A 115 6.83 -4.09 -5.58
C LEU A 115 5.99 -2.97 -6.17
N VAL A 116 4.89 -3.34 -6.81
CA VAL A 116 3.97 -2.38 -7.42
C VAL A 116 2.70 -2.29 -6.61
N PHE A 117 2.36 -1.07 -6.17
CA PHE A 117 1.15 -0.79 -5.40
C PHE A 117 0.31 0.28 -6.11
N PRO A 118 -1.03 0.19 -6.04
CA PRO A 118 -1.91 1.30 -6.35
C PRO A 118 -1.57 2.50 -5.46
N SER A 119 -1.40 3.66 -6.07
CA SER A 119 -1.17 4.92 -5.36
C SER A 119 -2.03 6.04 -5.94
N PHE A 120 -2.40 6.99 -5.09
CA PHE A 120 -3.17 8.16 -5.46
C PHE A 120 -2.93 9.27 -4.42
N HIS A 121 -2.91 10.54 -4.85
CA HIS A 121 -2.58 11.69 -4.00
C HIS A 121 -1.32 11.48 -3.11
N ALA A 122 -0.24 10.94 -3.70
CA ALA A 122 1.03 10.66 -3.01
C ALA A 122 0.98 9.62 -1.87
N GLY A 123 -0.14 8.91 -1.68
CA GLY A 123 -0.27 7.81 -0.73
C GLY A 123 -0.51 6.46 -1.38
N LEU A 124 -0.32 5.37 -0.62
CA LEU A 124 -0.78 4.04 -0.99
C LEU A 124 -2.30 4.00 -0.95
N SER A 125 -2.91 3.50 -2.01
CA SER A 125 -4.36 3.37 -2.11
C SER A 125 -4.82 2.07 -1.48
N PHE A 126 -5.56 2.19 -0.38
CA PHE A 126 -6.35 1.11 0.19
C PHE A 126 -7.79 1.29 -0.29
N SER A 127 -8.44 0.22 -0.76
CA SER A 127 -9.81 0.35 -1.28
C SER A 127 -10.70 -0.84 -0.93
N THR A 128 -12.01 -0.65 -1.04
CA THR A 128 -12.96 -1.76 -1.17
C THR A 128 -12.90 -2.34 -2.58
N ARG A 129 -13.71 -3.37 -2.86
CA ARG A 129 -13.75 -4.00 -4.18
C ARG A 129 -14.12 -2.95 -5.24
N LEU A 130 -13.37 -2.90 -6.34
CA LEU A 130 -13.73 -2.09 -7.50
C LEU A 130 -15.05 -2.60 -8.11
N THR A 131 -16.01 -1.71 -8.34
CA THR A 131 -17.14 -2.03 -9.22
C THR A 131 -16.61 -2.15 -10.64
N THR A 132 -16.66 -3.35 -11.22
CA THR A 132 -16.70 -3.47 -12.68
C THR A 132 -18.00 -2.83 -13.12
N GLY A 133 -17.93 -1.67 -13.78
CA GLY A 133 -19.10 -0.83 -14.07
C GLY A 133 -20.32 -1.62 -14.55
N THR A 134 -21.45 -1.35 -13.93
CA THR A 134 -22.78 -1.74 -14.40
C THR A 134 -23.13 -0.91 -15.64
N SER A 135 -22.52 -1.23 -16.79
CA SER A 135 -23.17 -0.97 -18.07
C SER A 135 -23.76 -2.29 -18.56
N ASN A 136 -25.08 -2.33 -18.77
CA ASN A 136 -25.78 -3.42 -19.48
C ASN A 136 -25.38 -3.53 -20.96
N THR A 137 -24.24 -2.96 -21.34
CA THR A 137 -23.53 -3.19 -22.58
C THR A 137 -22.13 -3.67 -22.19
N PRO A 138 -21.67 -4.83 -22.71
CA PRO A 138 -20.33 -5.31 -22.45
C PRO A 138 -19.34 -4.37 -23.16
N THR A 139 -18.86 -3.35 -22.46
CA THR A 139 -17.65 -2.64 -22.87
C THR A 139 -16.50 -3.62 -22.68
N LYS A 140 -16.14 -4.29 -23.77
CA LYS A 140 -14.93 -5.09 -23.89
C LYS A 140 -13.74 -4.21 -23.49
N ILE A 141 -13.21 -4.39 -22.28
CA ILE A 141 -11.82 -4.04 -22.04
C ILE A 141 -11.01 -4.98 -22.93
N ARG A 142 -10.36 -4.43 -23.95
CA ARG A 142 -9.56 -5.17 -24.92
C ARG A 142 -8.47 -5.94 -24.15
N GLY A 143 -8.62 -7.27 -24.06
CA GLY A 143 -7.63 -8.16 -23.43
C GLY A 143 -8.13 -8.97 -22.23
N MET A 144 -9.33 -8.73 -21.68
CA MET A 144 -9.87 -9.59 -20.62
C MET A 144 -10.75 -10.71 -21.19
N ALA A 145 -10.41 -11.96 -20.86
CA ALA A 145 -11.33 -13.08 -21.03
C ALA A 145 -12.49 -12.94 -20.02
N PRO A 146 -13.75 -13.21 -20.44
CA PRO A 146 -14.91 -13.10 -19.54
C PRO A 146 -14.79 -14.11 -18.40
N ALA A 147 -14.82 -13.63 -17.16
CA ALA A 147 -14.85 -14.49 -15.99
C ALA A 147 -16.25 -15.10 -15.83
N THR A 148 -16.33 -16.43 -15.89
CA THR A 148 -17.53 -17.18 -15.49
C THR A 148 -17.76 -17.04 -13.98
N PRO A 149 -19.01 -16.91 -13.52
CA PRO A 149 -19.32 -16.80 -12.10
C PRO A 149 -19.16 -18.18 -11.46
N VAL A 150 -18.01 -18.42 -10.82
CA VAL A 150 -17.79 -19.66 -10.07
C VAL A 150 -18.33 -19.46 -8.65
N ASN A 151 -19.33 -20.26 -8.31
CA ASN A 151 -19.79 -20.50 -6.94
C ASN A 151 -18.60 -20.89 -6.05
N ALA A 152 -18.12 -19.98 -5.19
CA ALA A 152 -17.06 -20.27 -4.23
C ALA A 152 -17.51 -19.88 -2.80
N GLN A 153 -17.86 -20.92 -2.05
CA GLN A 153 -17.74 -21.19 -0.61
C GLN A 153 -18.04 -20.10 0.45
N ARG A 154 -18.72 -20.57 1.51
CA ARG A 154 -19.16 -19.86 2.74
C ARG A 154 -17.98 -19.29 3.55
N GLY A 155 -17.60 -18.06 3.25
CA GLY A 155 -16.82 -17.18 4.13
C GLY A 155 -17.23 -15.72 3.86
N PRO A 156 -17.05 -14.79 4.80
CA PRO A 156 -17.17 -13.37 4.46
C PRO A 156 -16.22 -13.07 3.29
N PRO A 157 -16.65 -12.27 2.29
CA PRO A 157 -15.85 -12.04 1.10
C PRO A 157 -14.48 -11.47 1.49
N PRO A 158 -13.41 -11.86 0.77
CA PRO A 158 -12.02 -11.49 1.07
C PRO A 158 -11.78 -9.98 1.10
N VAL A 159 -12.69 -9.22 0.50
CA VAL A 159 -12.66 -7.78 0.27
C VAL A 159 -14.06 -7.27 0.55
N LEU A 160 -14.18 -6.13 1.22
CA LEU A 160 -15.48 -5.48 1.40
C LEU A 160 -16.12 -5.17 0.02
N PRO A 161 -17.43 -5.40 -0.17
CA PRO A 161 -18.14 -4.96 -1.37
C PRO A 161 -17.95 -3.46 -1.64
N ALA A 162 -18.06 -3.08 -2.91
CA ALA A 162 -17.79 -1.71 -3.35
C ALA A 162 -18.68 -0.66 -2.66
N ASP A 163 -19.96 -1.01 -2.51
CA ASP A 163 -21.05 -0.24 -1.93
C ASP A 163 -21.11 -0.31 -0.41
N ARG A 164 -20.29 -1.17 0.22
CA ARG A 164 -20.30 -1.35 1.67
C ARG A 164 -19.49 -0.24 2.34
N ASP A 165 -20.11 0.39 3.33
CA ASP A 165 -19.41 1.34 4.20
C ASP A 165 -18.23 0.68 4.90
N VAL A 166 -17.10 1.38 4.89
CA VAL A 166 -15.88 0.95 5.57
C VAL A 166 -16.04 1.21 7.07
N PRO A 167 -15.98 0.18 7.94
CA PRO A 167 -16.03 0.38 9.38
C PRO A 167 -14.88 1.28 9.83
N THR A 168 -15.23 2.47 10.34
CA THR A 168 -14.29 3.48 10.79
C THR A 168 -14.56 3.80 12.25
N PHE A 169 -13.50 3.83 13.07
CA PHE A 169 -13.60 3.91 14.52
C PHE A 169 -12.73 5.03 15.10
N ASP A 170 -13.17 5.64 16.19
CA ASP A 170 -12.39 6.61 16.96
C ASP A 170 -11.51 5.88 17.99
N GLY A 171 -10.22 5.80 17.69
CA GLY A 171 -9.16 5.29 18.58
C GLY A 171 -8.26 6.40 19.12
N CYS A 172 -8.74 7.65 19.18
CA CYS A 172 -7.96 8.76 19.74
C CYS A 172 -7.69 8.61 21.24
N LYS A 173 -8.43 7.73 21.93
CA LYS A 173 -8.18 7.31 23.31
C LYS A 173 -7.47 5.95 23.34
N PRO A 174 -6.63 5.66 24.35
CA PRO A 174 -5.99 4.36 24.48
C PRO A 174 -6.99 3.21 24.42
N PHE A 175 -6.64 2.17 23.65
CA PHE A 175 -7.45 0.96 23.47
C PHE A 175 -6.54 -0.26 23.41
N LYS A 176 -7.11 -1.45 23.64
CA LYS A 176 -6.35 -2.69 23.49
C LYS A 176 -6.23 -3.03 22.00
N PHE A 177 -5.03 -3.35 21.53
CA PHE A 177 -4.83 -3.77 20.15
C PHE A 177 -5.35 -5.20 19.94
N SER A 178 -6.63 -5.32 19.55
CA SER A 178 -7.29 -6.56 19.09
C SER A 178 -8.58 -6.23 18.36
N MET A 179 -9.07 -7.11 17.48
CA MET A 179 -10.31 -6.86 16.74
C MET A 179 -11.50 -6.67 17.66
N ARG A 180 -11.57 -7.47 18.74
CA ARG A 180 -12.63 -7.36 19.75
C ARG A 180 -12.70 -5.97 20.37
N SER A 181 -11.56 -5.39 20.74
CA SER A 181 -11.52 -4.07 21.36
C SER A 181 -11.81 -2.98 20.33
N ILE A 182 -11.26 -3.11 19.12
CA ILE A 182 -11.46 -2.14 18.03
C ILE A 182 -12.94 -2.07 17.64
N SER A 183 -13.64 -3.20 17.55
CA SER A 183 -15.07 -3.22 17.20
C SER A 183 -15.99 -2.56 18.24
N MET A 184 -15.49 -2.29 19.44
CA MET A 184 -16.24 -1.62 20.53
C MET A 184 -15.94 -0.12 20.62
N LEU A 185 -15.01 0.40 19.81
CA LEU A 185 -14.72 1.83 19.76
C LEU A 185 -15.90 2.61 19.17
N PRO A 186 -16.05 3.91 19.52
CA PRO A 186 -17.03 4.77 18.90
C PRO A 186 -16.88 4.76 17.37
N LYS A 187 -17.98 4.69 16.64
CA LYS A 187 -17.97 4.70 15.18
C LYS A 187 -17.87 6.13 14.66
N ILE A 188 -17.12 6.31 13.59
CA ILE A 188 -17.05 7.55 12.83
C ILE A 188 -17.88 7.34 11.55
N HIS A 189 -18.76 8.29 11.27
CA HIS A 189 -19.65 8.29 10.10
C HIS A 189 -19.29 9.38 9.09
N ASP A 190 -18.27 10.19 9.39
CA ASP A 190 -17.76 11.25 8.54
C ASP A 190 -16.46 10.83 7.86
N ASP A 191 -16.09 11.54 6.81
CA ASP A 191 -14.85 11.26 6.09
C ASP A 191 -13.64 11.73 6.90
N LEU A 192 -12.50 11.08 6.70
CA LEU A 192 -11.30 11.38 7.45
C LEU A 192 -10.55 12.56 6.84
N SER A 193 -10.17 13.52 7.68
CA SER A 193 -9.39 14.67 7.25
C SER A 193 -7.99 14.25 6.79
N THR A 194 -7.47 14.88 5.74
CA THR A 194 -6.06 14.77 5.34
C THR A 194 -5.14 15.11 6.52
N GLU A 195 -3.98 14.46 6.60
CA GLU A 195 -3.00 14.56 7.68
C GLU A 195 -3.43 13.93 9.02
N SER A 196 -4.58 13.26 9.08
CA SER A 196 -4.95 12.45 10.25
C SER A 196 -4.07 11.20 10.34
N ALA A 197 -3.66 10.81 11.56
CA ALA A 197 -3.02 9.53 11.79
C ALA A 197 -4.06 8.42 11.88
N VAL A 198 -3.85 7.33 11.15
CA VAL A 198 -4.77 6.19 11.11
C VAL A 198 -4.03 4.86 11.26
N LEU A 199 -4.69 3.91 11.90
CA LEU A 199 -4.40 2.48 11.81
C LEU A 199 -5.34 1.89 10.75
N LEU A 200 -4.73 1.31 9.71
CA LEU A 200 -5.44 0.59 8.66
C LEU A 200 -5.40 -0.90 8.92
N LEU A 201 -6.57 -1.54 8.88
CA LEU A 201 -6.71 -2.98 8.92
C LEU A 201 -7.18 -3.46 7.55
N PHE A 202 -6.42 -4.35 6.93
CA PHE A 202 -6.61 -4.73 5.53
C PHE A 202 -6.23 -6.18 5.25
N THR A 203 -6.81 -6.74 4.19
CA THR A 203 -6.33 -7.99 3.59
C THR A 203 -5.46 -7.65 2.39
N LEU A 204 -4.45 -8.47 2.12
CA LEU A 204 -3.54 -8.26 0.99
C LEU A 204 -3.88 -9.24 -0.11
N GLY A 205 -4.02 -8.73 -1.33
CA GLY A 205 -4.16 -9.55 -2.53
C GLY A 205 -3.11 -9.21 -3.56
N LYS A 206 -3.11 -9.95 -4.66
CA LYS A 206 -2.34 -9.62 -5.86
C LYS A 206 -3.12 -9.94 -7.13
N TYR A 207 -2.81 -9.21 -8.19
CA TYR A 207 -3.35 -9.45 -9.52
C TYR A 207 -2.29 -9.15 -10.58
N ILE A 208 -2.44 -9.75 -11.75
CA ILE A 208 -1.52 -9.55 -12.87
C ILE A 208 -1.96 -8.31 -13.66
N LYS A 209 -1.03 -7.39 -13.88
CA LYS A 209 -1.21 -6.20 -14.72
C LYS A 209 0.15 -5.85 -15.32
N SER A 210 0.20 -5.66 -16.65
CA SER A 210 1.44 -5.21 -17.27
C SER A 210 1.74 -3.78 -16.86
N HIS A 211 2.98 -3.55 -16.46
CA HIS A 211 3.53 -2.22 -16.17
C HIS A 211 4.62 -1.89 -17.18
N PRO A 212 4.27 -1.59 -18.45
CA PRO A 212 5.24 -1.34 -19.52
C PRO A 212 6.15 -0.13 -19.25
N GLU A 213 5.75 0.73 -18.31
CA GLU A 213 6.56 1.83 -17.81
C GLU A 213 7.75 1.37 -16.95
N LEU A 214 7.67 0.21 -16.30
CA LEU A 214 8.76 -0.31 -15.48
C LEU A 214 9.75 -1.06 -16.36
N ASP A 215 11.03 -0.67 -16.28
CA ASP A 215 12.16 -1.41 -16.86
C ASP A 215 12.51 -2.65 -15.99
N ASP A 216 11.47 -3.44 -15.69
CA ASP A 216 11.54 -4.65 -14.90
C ASP A 216 10.56 -5.66 -15.50
N GLU A 217 11.09 -6.61 -16.29
CA GLU A 217 10.30 -7.67 -16.95
C GLU A 217 9.50 -8.53 -15.96
N ASN A 218 9.81 -8.44 -14.66
CA ASN A 218 9.15 -9.17 -13.59
C ASN A 218 8.09 -8.35 -12.83
N ALA A 219 7.84 -7.11 -13.22
CA ALA A 219 6.86 -6.23 -12.59
C ALA A 219 5.43 -6.42 -13.14
N ASP A 220 5.03 -7.66 -13.42
CA ASP A 220 3.69 -8.01 -13.89
C ASP A 220 2.66 -8.15 -12.75
N THR A 221 3.11 -8.09 -11.50
CA THR A 221 2.31 -8.36 -10.32
C THR A 221 2.05 -7.07 -9.54
N THR A 222 0.79 -6.65 -9.47
CA THR A 222 0.36 -5.55 -8.61
C THR A 222 -0.22 -6.09 -7.30
N ILE A 223 0.17 -5.49 -6.18
CA ILE A 223 -0.36 -5.80 -4.84
C ILE A 223 -1.63 -4.99 -4.59
N SER A 224 -2.73 -5.63 -4.20
CA SER A 224 -3.95 -4.96 -3.77
C SER A 224 -4.03 -4.86 -2.25
N LEU A 225 -4.35 -3.66 -1.76
CA LEU A 225 -4.53 -3.35 -0.35
C LEU A 225 -6.02 -3.17 -0.06
N ASN A 226 -6.65 -4.23 0.45
CA ASN A 226 -8.11 -4.32 0.54
C ASN A 226 -8.58 -3.92 1.93
N ILE A 227 -9.22 -2.75 2.06
CA ILE A 227 -9.64 -2.23 3.37
C ILE A 227 -10.64 -3.18 4.04
N GLN A 228 -10.46 -3.41 5.34
CA GLN A 228 -11.41 -4.10 6.20
C GLN A 228 -11.95 -3.19 7.31
N SER A 229 -11.11 -2.33 7.89
CA SER A 229 -11.53 -1.28 8.82
C SER A 229 -10.44 -0.23 9.04
N ILE A 230 -10.82 0.92 9.57
CA ILE A 230 -9.94 2.05 9.85
C ILE A 230 -10.15 2.50 11.30
N VAL A 231 -9.06 2.84 11.98
CA VAL A 231 -9.11 3.46 13.31
C VAL A 231 -8.39 4.80 13.25
N LEU A 232 -9.12 5.89 13.51
CA LEU A 232 -8.54 7.23 13.68
C LEU A 232 -7.72 7.24 14.98
N LEU A 233 -6.43 7.53 14.87
CA LEU A 233 -5.52 7.57 16.01
C LEU A 233 -5.24 9.00 16.47
N ALA A 234 -5.27 9.97 15.55
CA ALA A 234 -5.17 11.38 15.85
C ALA A 234 -5.72 12.21 14.67
N ASN A 235 -6.43 13.29 14.98
CA ASN A 235 -6.75 14.34 14.01
C ASN A 235 -5.47 15.04 13.54
N PRO A 236 -5.51 15.79 12.42
CA PRO A 236 -4.35 16.51 11.91
C PRO A 236 -3.67 17.31 13.02
N GLY A 237 -2.36 17.15 13.15
CA GLY A 237 -1.59 17.91 14.11
C GLY A 237 -1.77 19.40 13.83
N SER A 238 -2.03 20.21 14.84
CA SER A 238 -1.96 21.66 14.75
C SER A 238 -0.50 22.12 14.64
N MET A 239 0.21 21.70 13.59
CA MET A 239 1.52 22.24 13.23
C MET A 239 1.35 23.22 12.08
N PRO A 240 2.01 24.40 12.13
CA PRO A 240 1.98 25.34 11.02
C PRO A 240 2.59 24.68 9.78
N ARG A 241 2.01 24.96 8.61
CA ARG A 241 2.37 24.48 7.24
C ARG A 241 3.82 24.74 6.79
N GLY A 242 4.76 25.07 7.68
CA GLY A 242 6.11 25.55 7.36
C GLY A 242 7.28 24.61 7.72
N PHE A 243 7.05 23.35 8.09
CA PHE A 243 8.15 22.38 8.34
C PHE A 243 8.46 21.46 7.14
N LEU A 244 7.99 21.84 5.95
CA LEU A 244 8.47 21.31 4.68
C LEU A 244 9.49 22.31 4.10
N GLU A 245 10.64 22.47 4.73
CA GLU A 245 11.80 23.08 4.08
C GLU A 245 12.97 22.07 4.06
N ASP A 246 13.29 21.65 2.83
CA ASP A 246 14.63 21.47 2.26
C ASP A 246 15.66 20.53 2.91
N GLU A 247 15.25 19.32 3.30
CA GLU A 247 16.19 18.19 3.31
C GLU A 247 15.75 17.15 2.29
N PRO A 248 16.47 16.96 1.16
CA PRO A 248 16.18 15.86 0.26
C PRO A 248 16.38 14.55 1.02
N MET A 249 15.28 13.91 1.40
CA MET A 249 15.33 12.63 2.09
C MET A 249 16.07 11.61 1.22
N PRO A 250 16.95 10.78 1.79
CA PRO A 250 17.58 9.71 1.04
C PRO A 250 16.48 8.81 0.49
N LEU A 251 16.40 8.74 -0.84
CA LEU A 251 15.61 7.76 -1.54
C LEU A 251 16.03 6.38 -1.02
N LEU A 252 15.18 5.73 -0.22
CA LEU A 252 15.33 4.30 0.10
C LEU A 252 14.90 3.49 -1.14
N GLY A 253 15.68 3.65 -2.21
CA GLY A 253 15.67 2.81 -3.40
C GLY A 253 16.87 1.89 -3.37
N VAL A 254 16.72 0.71 -3.94
CA VAL A 254 17.75 -0.32 -4.10
C VAL A 254 19.10 0.29 -4.49
N PHE A 255 20.14 0.09 -3.67
CA PHE A 255 21.52 0.28 -4.10
C PHE A 255 21.79 -0.70 -5.24
N ARG A 256 22.03 -0.18 -6.45
CA ARG A 256 22.74 -0.95 -7.48
C ARG A 256 24.19 -1.07 -7.01
N PRO A 257 24.78 -2.28 -6.91
CA PRO A 257 26.22 -2.39 -6.78
C PRO A 257 26.86 -1.78 -8.03
N ASN A 258 27.79 -0.84 -7.80
CA ASN A 258 28.70 -0.21 -8.75
C ASN A 258 28.71 -0.80 -10.17
N SER A 259 28.29 -0.02 -11.16
CA SER A 259 28.93 -0.11 -12.47
C SER A 259 30.36 0.41 -12.30
N GLU A 260 31.34 -0.45 -12.58
CA GLU A 260 32.76 -0.14 -12.60
C GLU A 260 33.06 1.09 -13.47
N PRO A 261 34.13 1.85 -13.17
CA PRO A 261 34.50 2.99 -14.00
C PRO A 261 34.95 2.50 -15.37
N ASP A 262 34.29 2.99 -16.43
CA ASP A 262 34.73 2.80 -17.81
C ASP A 262 36.21 3.19 -17.96
N GLN A 263 37.05 2.17 -18.12
CA GLN A 263 38.40 2.37 -18.63
C GLN A 263 38.25 2.84 -20.09
N ARG A 264 38.53 4.13 -20.32
CA ARG A 264 38.73 4.65 -21.67
C ARG A 264 39.98 3.96 -22.25
N HIS A 265 39.77 2.92 -23.04
CA HIS A 265 40.70 2.55 -24.10
C HIS A 265 40.40 3.43 -25.30
N SER A 266 41.22 4.46 -25.51
CA SER A 266 41.32 5.14 -26.80
C SER A 266 42.38 4.40 -27.63
N ASP A 267 41.94 3.45 -28.43
CA ASP A 267 42.64 3.05 -29.65
C ASP A 267 42.23 4.07 -30.73
N ASP A 268 43.03 5.11 -30.91
CA ASP A 268 43.01 5.91 -32.14
C ASP A 268 44.15 5.38 -33.01
N SER A 269 43.77 4.46 -33.92
CA SER A 269 44.59 4.06 -35.06
C SER A 269 44.31 4.99 -36.25
N ASP A 270 45.42 5.39 -36.86
CA ASP A 270 45.67 6.27 -38.00
C ASP A 270 44.82 6.10 -39.27
N ASP A 271 45.06 7.05 -40.19
CA ASP A 271 44.78 7.12 -41.63
C ASP A 271 43.53 7.97 -42.00
N ASP A 272 43.57 9.00 -42.85
CA ASP A 272 44.46 9.28 -43.98
C ASP A 272 44.42 10.76 -44.43
N ASP A 273 45.60 11.23 -44.84
CA ASP A 273 45.95 11.95 -46.07
C ASP A 273 45.23 13.27 -46.50
N ALA A 274 46.02 14.35 -46.56
CA ALA A 274 45.94 15.33 -47.65
C ALA A 274 47.28 16.09 -47.80
N SER A 275 48.00 15.70 -48.85
CA SER A 275 49.22 16.24 -49.42
C SER A 275 49.30 17.76 -49.69
N LEU A 276 50.53 18.29 -49.55
CA LEU A 276 51.23 19.30 -50.39
C LEU A 276 50.63 20.71 -50.53
N VAL A 277 51.29 21.75 -50.00
CA VAL A 277 52.41 22.54 -50.60
C VAL A 277 53.15 23.27 -49.48
#